data_AF-A0A9Q0Y8D6-F1
#
_entry.id   AF-A0A9Q0Y8D6-F1
#
_cell.length_a   1.000
_cell.length_b   1.000
_cell.length_c   1.000
_cell.angle_alpha   90.00
_cell.angle_beta   90.00
_cell.angle_gamma   90.00
#
_symmetry.space_group_name_H-M   'P 1'
#
loop_
_entity.id
_entity.type
_entity.pdbx_description
1 polymer ?
#
loop_
_entity_poly.entity_id
_entity_poly.type
_entity_poly.pdbx_seq_one_letter_code
_entity_poly.pdbx_strand_id
1 'polypeptide(L)'
;MSVSEFGQIPPPPVKDGNKFYLKGIQDGLSPFLAKDRLFASSQVLFPSEQVALGQVMRLSSSLKNIGKTNYQIAKIKSKELQQSFRISPKESQQLEDEIKYYAKESLNGLFSSLSVGSCKPQAWQDKMHSDIAQVFSDAVLFVSFGNFDRRVAAMFALADSILWVELRALLFVQIATVLYKRSVQTLEAQDFRNSLRSLHEMNYPLEEAEKITSSDDVRADIRVLKTDAIYQLASAGKMLYYPSPMADKVLEGSER
;
A
#
# COMPACT_ATOMS: atom_id res chain seq x y z
N MET A 1 -12.81 -25.85 -45.21
CA MET A 1 -12.96 -26.40 -43.85
C MET A 1 -12.59 -25.32 -42.86
N SER A 2 -13.58 -24.57 -42.36
CA SER A 2 -13.40 -23.51 -41.36
C SER A 2 -13.62 -24.09 -39.97
N VAL A 3 -12.58 -24.08 -39.15
CA VAL A 3 -12.64 -24.41 -37.73
C VAL A 3 -13.12 -23.16 -36.99
N SER A 4 -14.42 -23.03 -36.77
CA SER A 4 -14.97 -21.91 -35.98
C SER A 4 -16.31 -22.25 -35.33
N GLU A 5 -16.36 -23.34 -34.57
CA GLU A 5 -17.47 -23.63 -33.64
C GLU A 5 -16.93 -24.24 -32.35
N PHE A 6 -16.00 -23.55 -31.69
CA PHE A 6 -15.92 -23.69 -30.24
C PHE A 6 -16.91 -22.69 -29.65
N GLY A 7 -18.08 -23.20 -29.24
CA GLY A 7 -19.08 -22.43 -28.54
C GLY A 7 -18.44 -21.72 -27.35
N GLN A 8 -18.30 -20.40 -27.46
CA GLN A 8 -17.93 -19.57 -26.31
C GLN A 8 -19.08 -19.67 -25.33
N ILE A 9 -18.88 -20.41 -24.24
CA ILE A 9 -19.78 -20.40 -23.10
C ILE A 9 -19.90 -18.94 -22.69
N PRO A 10 -21.10 -18.34 -22.72
CA PRO A 10 -21.27 -16.95 -22.32
C PRO A 10 -20.79 -16.83 -20.87
N PRO A 11 -19.92 -15.86 -20.55
CA PRO A 11 -19.38 -15.77 -19.21
C PRO A 11 -20.53 -15.56 -18.20
N PRO A 12 -20.38 -16.13 -17.00
CA PRO A 12 -21.41 -16.06 -15.98
C PRO A 12 -21.79 -14.60 -15.69
N PRO A 13 -23.07 -14.28 -15.47
CA PRO A 13 -23.51 -12.91 -15.32
C PRO A 13 -22.92 -12.28 -14.05
N VAL A 14 -22.55 -10.99 -14.12
CA VAL A 14 -22.06 -10.15 -13.00
C VAL A 14 -22.86 -10.32 -11.70
N LYS A 15 -24.17 -10.60 -11.80
CA LYS A 15 -25.05 -10.83 -10.65
C LYS A 15 -24.60 -12.03 -9.79
N ASP A 16 -24.04 -13.06 -10.40
CA ASP A 16 -23.55 -14.24 -9.70
C ASP A 16 -22.24 -13.94 -8.96
N GLY A 17 -21.34 -13.14 -9.56
CA GLY A 17 -20.13 -12.65 -8.92
C GLY A 17 -20.42 -11.83 -7.66
N ASN A 18 -21.41 -10.92 -7.74
CA ASN A 18 -21.84 -10.11 -6.59
C ASN A 18 -22.49 -10.97 -5.50
N LYS A 19 -23.20 -12.03 -5.86
CA LYS A 19 -23.80 -12.97 -4.90
C LYS A 19 -22.71 -13.70 -4.10
N PHE A 20 -21.64 -14.14 -4.77
CA PHE A 20 -20.48 -14.73 -4.09
C PHE A 20 -19.76 -13.71 -3.21
N TYR A 21 -19.59 -12.47 -3.67
CA TYR A 21 -19.01 -11.39 -2.88
C TYR A 21 -19.80 -11.13 -1.59
N LEU A 22 -21.11 -10.91 -1.68
CA LEU A 22 -21.97 -10.65 -0.52
C LEU A 22 -21.94 -11.82 0.48
N LYS A 23 -21.93 -13.05 -0.04
CA LYS A 23 -21.74 -14.24 0.79
C LYS A 23 -20.34 -14.33 1.40
N GLY A 24 -19.31 -13.75 0.79
CA GLY A 24 -17.94 -13.77 1.30
C GLY A 24 -17.66 -12.74 2.39
N ILE A 25 -18.39 -11.63 2.40
CA ILE A 25 -18.26 -10.55 3.41
C ILE A 25 -19.25 -10.68 4.58
N GLN A 26 -20.03 -11.76 4.63
CA GLN A 26 -21.02 -11.96 5.69
C GLN A 26 -20.34 -12.19 7.05
N ASP A 27 -20.84 -11.51 8.08
CA ASP A 27 -20.32 -11.65 9.44
C ASP A 27 -20.45 -13.09 9.98
N GLY A 28 -19.48 -13.48 10.82
CA GLY A 28 -19.45 -14.80 11.46
C GLY A 28 -18.93 -15.94 10.58
N LEU A 29 -18.48 -15.67 9.35
CA LEU A 29 -17.84 -16.68 8.52
C LEU A 29 -16.42 -17.00 9.00
N SER A 30 -16.05 -18.29 8.87
CA SER A 30 -14.66 -18.67 9.02
C SER A 30 -13.80 -18.03 7.90
N PRO A 31 -12.55 -17.66 8.18
CA PRO A 31 -11.66 -17.05 7.18
C PRO A 31 -11.51 -17.89 5.90
N PHE A 32 -11.48 -19.21 6.05
CA PHE A 32 -11.43 -20.16 4.93
C PHE A 32 -12.65 -20.04 4.01
N LEU A 33 -13.87 -20.08 4.58
CA LEU A 33 -15.11 -19.98 3.79
C LEU A 33 -15.27 -18.60 3.15
N ALA A 34 -14.88 -17.54 3.86
CA ALA A 34 -14.90 -16.17 3.31
C ALA A 34 -13.97 -16.06 2.09
N LYS A 35 -12.75 -16.59 2.20
CA LYS A 35 -11.75 -16.63 1.14
C LYS A 35 -12.21 -17.41 -0.09
N ASP A 36 -12.72 -18.63 0.08
CA ASP A 36 -13.24 -19.45 -1.02
C ASP A 36 -14.36 -18.73 -1.81
N ARG A 37 -15.28 -18.08 -1.08
CA ARG A 37 -16.38 -17.32 -1.69
C ARG A 37 -15.90 -16.09 -2.43
N LEU A 38 -14.90 -15.39 -1.90
CA LEU A 38 -14.30 -14.23 -2.58
C LEU A 38 -13.51 -14.65 -3.82
N PHE A 39 -12.80 -15.78 -3.79
CA PHE A 39 -12.16 -16.32 -4.99
C PHE A 39 -13.17 -16.74 -6.06
N ALA A 40 -14.27 -17.39 -5.68
CA ALA A 40 -15.36 -17.69 -6.59
C ALA A 40 -15.98 -16.40 -7.18
N SER A 41 -16.06 -15.32 -6.38
CA SER A 41 -16.49 -14.00 -6.87
C SER A 41 -15.52 -13.47 -7.94
N SER A 42 -14.20 -13.48 -7.67
CA SER A 42 -13.18 -13.03 -8.62
C SER A 42 -13.24 -13.79 -9.95
N GLN A 43 -13.39 -15.13 -9.91
CA GLN A 43 -13.49 -15.97 -11.10
C GLN A 43 -14.67 -15.59 -12.01
N VAL A 44 -15.73 -15.00 -11.47
CA VAL A 44 -16.90 -14.52 -12.24
C VAL A 44 -16.75 -13.07 -12.67
N LEU A 45 -16.17 -12.22 -11.81
CA LEU A 45 -16.05 -10.78 -12.06
C LEU A 45 -15.00 -10.43 -13.13
N PHE A 46 -13.85 -11.11 -13.17
CA PHE A 46 -12.81 -10.84 -14.17
C PHE A 46 -13.28 -11.08 -15.62
N PRO A 47 -13.91 -12.23 -15.95
CA PRO A 47 -14.47 -12.42 -17.30
C PRO A 47 -15.59 -11.43 -17.62
N SER A 48 -16.37 -11.02 -16.61
CA SER A 48 -17.45 -10.06 -16.79
C SER A 48 -16.97 -8.66 -17.18
N GLU A 49 -15.76 -8.27 -16.76
CA GLU A 49 -15.12 -7.02 -17.17
C GLU A 49 -14.91 -6.98 -18.69
N GLN A 50 -14.41 -8.08 -19.27
CA GLN A 50 -14.17 -8.16 -20.71
C GLN A 50 -15.47 -8.04 -21.51
N VAL A 51 -16.58 -8.58 -21.00
CA VAL A 51 -17.89 -8.44 -21.65
C VAL A 51 -18.51 -7.05 -21.45
N ALA A 52 -18.07 -6.32 -20.42
CA ALA A 52 -18.51 -4.95 -20.19
C ALA A 52 -17.75 -3.92 -21.05
N LEU A 53 -16.73 -4.35 -21.81
CA LEU A 53 -16.01 -3.48 -22.74
C LEU A 53 -16.99 -2.84 -23.74
N GLY A 54 -16.87 -1.53 -23.93
CA GLY A 54 -17.80 -0.73 -24.74
C GLY A 54 -19.09 -0.30 -24.03
N GLN A 55 -19.36 -0.78 -22.81
CA GLN A 55 -20.50 -0.36 -21.98
C GLN A 55 -20.03 0.33 -20.69
N VAL A 56 -19.69 1.62 -20.79
CA VAL A 56 -19.09 2.45 -19.73
C VAL A 56 -19.70 2.22 -18.34
N MET A 57 -21.03 2.24 -18.23
CA MET A 57 -21.72 2.07 -16.94
C MET A 57 -21.56 0.67 -16.34
N ARG A 58 -21.53 -0.37 -17.17
CA ARG A 58 -21.29 -1.75 -16.74
C ARG A 58 -19.82 -1.96 -16.40
N LEU A 59 -18.91 -1.40 -17.20
CA LEU A 59 -17.47 -1.50 -17.00
C LEU A 59 -17.07 -0.86 -15.66
N SER A 60 -17.49 0.38 -15.41
CA SER A 60 -17.26 1.06 -14.12
C SER A 60 -17.79 0.23 -12.94
N SER A 61 -18.96 -0.39 -13.07
CA SER A 61 -19.54 -1.22 -12.02
C SER A 61 -18.74 -2.52 -11.80
N SER A 62 -18.26 -3.16 -12.87
CA SER A 62 -17.43 -4.36 -12.81
C SER A 62 -16.09 -4.08 -12.12
N LEU A 63 -15.39 -3.02 -12.56
CA LEU A 63 -14.11 -2.58 -12.00
C LEU A 63 -14.21 -2.28 -10.49
N LYS A 64 -15.30 -1.61 -10.06
CA LYS A 64 -15.57 -1.37 -8.64
C LYS A 64 -15.66 -2.68 -7.87
N ASN A 65 -16.40 -3.64 -8.40
CA ASN A 65 -16.64 -4.91 -7.71
C ASN A 65 -15.37 -5.75 -7.66
N ILE A 66 -14.57 -5.79 -8.73
CA ILE A 66 -13.24 -6.39 -8.74
C ILE A 66 -12.36 -5.76 -7.66
N GLY A 67 -12.30 -4.42 -7.64
CA GLY A 67 -11.52 -3.68 -6.65
C GLY A 67 -11.94 -4.03 -5.22
N LYS A 68 -13.24 -4.01 -4.93
CA LYS A 68 -13.77 -4.38 -3.61
C LYS A 68 -13.53 -5.84 -3.22
N THR A 69 -13.59 -6.76 -4.18
CA THR A 69 -13.28 -8.18 -3.92
C THR A 69 -11.80 -8.34 -3.57
N ASN A 70 -10.91 -7.72 -4.32
CA ASN A 70 -9.46 -7.75 -4.05
C ASN A 70 -9.14 -7.14 -2.67
N TYR A 71 -9.77 -6.03 -2.29
CA TYR A 71 -9.62 -5.44 -0.95
C TYR A 71 -9.95 -6.47 0.15
N GLN A 72 -11.07 -7.19 0.03
CA GLN A 72 -11.49 -8.17 1.03
C GLN A 72 -10.55 -9.38 1.09
N ILE A 73 -10.02 -9.81 -0.06
CA ILE A 73 -9.01 -10.88 -0.10
C ILE A 73 -7.74 -10.41 0.62
N ALA A 74 -7.23 -9.20 0.31
CA ALA A 74 -6.06 -8.62 0.99
C ALA A 74 -6.26 -8.55 2.51
N LYS A 75 -7.44 -8.12 2.95
CA LYS A 75 -7.80 -8.04 4.37
C LYS A 75 -7.80 -9.39 5.07
N ILE A 76 -8.37 -10.43 4.44
CA ILE A 76 -8.36 -11.79 5.01
C ILE A 76 -6.93 -12.33 5.08
N LYS A 77 -6.15 -12.13 4.02
CA LYS A 77 -4.74 -12.57 3.95
C LYS A 77 -3.86 -11.86 4.98
N SER A 78 -4.07 -10.56 5.19
CA SER A 78 -3.39 -9.79 6.23
C SER A 78 -3.72 -10.34 7.63
N LYS A 79 -4.99 -10.67 7.91
CA LYS A 79 -5.37 -11.35 9.16
C LYS A 79 -4.75 -12.75 9.28
N GLU A 80 -4.73 -13.52 8.20
CA GLU A 80 -4.10 -14.86 8.14
C GLU A 80 -2.61 -14.76 8.52
N LEU A 81 -1.89 -13.77 7.96
CA LEU A 81 -0.49 -13.50 8.29
C LEU A 81 -0.31 -13.10 9.77
N GLN A 82 -1.17 -12.25 10.32
CA GLN A 82 -1.09 -11.79 11.71
C GLN A 82 -1.42 -12.87 12.75
N GLN A 83 -2.34 -13.78 12.42
CA GLN A 83 -2.82 -14.82 13.34
C GLN A 83 -2.03 -16.12 13.26
N SER A 84 -1.14 -16.24 12.28
CA SER A 84 -0.35 -17.45 12.06
C SER A 84 0.88 -17.50 12.96
N PHE A 85 0.77 -18.23 14.08
CA PHE A 85 1.87 -18.45 15.02
C PHE A 85 2.95 -19.43 14.52
N ARG A 86 2.70 -20.18 13.44
CA ARG A 86 3.59 -21.24 12.93
C ARG A 86 3.58 -21.30 11.39
N ILE A 87 3.95 -20.21 10.74
CA ILE A 87 4.23 -20.20 9.31
C ILE A 87 5.74 -20.17 9.07
N SER A 88 6.19 -20.94 8.09
CA SER A 88 7.59 -20.91 7.67
C SER A 88 7.93 -19.54 7.05
N PRO A 89 9.21 -19.12 7.02
CA PRO A 89 9.62 -17.89 6.35
C PRO A 89 9.17 -17.81 4.89
N LYS A 90 9.13 -18.95 4.19
CA LYS A 90 8.69 -19.04 2.80
C LYS A 90 7.18 -18.78 2.66
N GLU A 91 6.37 -19.38 3.52
CA GLU A 91 4.91 -19.17 3.53
C GLU A 91 4.55 -17.73 3.94
N SER A 92 5.27 -17.18 4.92
CA SER A 92 5.13 -15.76 5.31
C SER A 92 5.37 -14.85 4.12
N GLN A 93 6.47 -15.08 3.38
CA GLN A 93 6.79 -14.27 2.21
C GLN A 93 5.76 -14.42 1.09
N GLN A 94 5.23 -15.62 0.86
CA GLN A 94 4.15 -15.83 -0.10
C GLN A 94 2.88 -15.06 0.29
N LEU A 95 2.48 -15.10 1.56
CA LEU A 95 1.34 -14.33 2.06
C LEU A 95 1.57 -12.83 1.93
N GLU A 96 2.75 -12.33 2.26
CA GLU A 96 3.14 -10.94 2.09
C GLU A 96 3.00 -10.49 0.62
N ASP A 97 3.49 -11.29 -0.33
CA ASP A 97 3.44 -10.97 -1.75
C ASP A 97 2.00 -11.02 -2.30
N GLU A 98 1.18 -11.96 -1.84
CA GLU A 98 -0.24 -11.99 -2.16
C GLU A 98 -0.98 -10.77 -1.60
N ILE A 99 -0.70 -10.36 -0.36
CA ILE A 99 -1.30 -9.17 0.25
C ILE A 99 -0.96 -7.93 -0.58
N LYS A 100 0.31 -7.76 -0.99
CA LYS A 100 0.73 -6.64 -1.86
C LYS A 100 -0.03 -6.66 -3.18
N TYR A 101 -0.12 -7.83 -3.82
CA TYR A 101 -0.82 -7.99 -5.09
C TYR A 101 -2.29 -7.58 -4.97
N TYR A 102 -3.03 -8.13 -4.02
CA TYR A 102 -4.46 -7.82 -3.88
C TYR A 102 -4.72 -6.39 -3.41
N ALA A 103 -3.88 -5.82 -2.55
CA ALA A 103 -3.99 -4.42 -2.14
C ALA A 103 -3.79 -3.47 -3.33
N LYS A 104 -2.79 -3.75 -4.18
CA LYS A 104 -2.53 -3.04 -5.43
C LYS A 104 -3.71 -3.15 -6.41
N GLU A 105 -4.15 -4.36 -6.70
CA GLU A 105 -5.22 -4.61 -7.66
C GLU A 105 -6.57 -4.04 -7.20
N SER A 106 -6.78 -3.97 -5.88
CA SER A 106 -7.92 -3.28 -5.29
C SER A 106 -7.96 -1.80 -5.66
N LEU A 107 -6.85 -1.09 -5.40
CA LEU A 107 -6.74 0.33 -5.71
C LEU A 107 -6.85 0.58 -7.22
N ASN A 108 -6.17 -0.22 -8.04
CA ASN A 108 -6.25 -0.15 -9.51
C ASN A 108 -7.69 -0.26 -10.01
N GLY A 109 -8.44 -1.25 -9.52
CA GLY A 109 -9.84 -1.47 -9.90
C GLY A 109 -10.75 -0.31 -9.48
N LEU A 110 -10.57 0.23 -8.27
CA LEU A 110 -11.37 1.36 -7.78
C LEU A 110 -11.06 2.67 -8.53
N PHE A 111 -9.78 2.96 -8.79
CA PHE A 111 -9.39 4.12 -9.59
C PHE A 111 -9.91 4.05 -11.02
N SER A 112 -9.75 2.88 -11.65
CA SER A 112 -10.26 2.65 -13.00
C SER A 112 -11.79 2.77 -13.04
N SER A 113 -12.48 2.27 -12.02
CA SER A 113 -13.93 2.41 -11.88
C SER A 113 -14.38 3.87 -11.79
N LEU A 114 -13.68 4.68 -11.00
CA LEU A 114 -13.97 6.11 -10.83
C LEU A 114 -13.73 6.88 -12.13
N SER A 115 -12.60 6.63 -12.79
CA SER A 115 -12.23 7.25 -14.08
C SER A 115 -13.26 6.95 -15.18
N VAL A 116 -13.61 5.67 -15.36
CA VAL A 116 -14.63 5.23 -16.32
C VAL A 116 -16.03 5.71 -15.90
N GLY A 117 -16.28 5.83 -14.61
CA GLY A 117 -17.57 6.18 -14.02
C GLY A 117 -17.83 7.68 -13.89
N SER A 118 -17.06 8.55 -14.55
CA SER A 118 -17.14 10.01 -14.39
C SER A 118 -18.51 10.62 -14.67
N CYS A 119 -19.36 9.95 -15.46
CA CYS A 119 -20.73 10.37 -15.75
C CYS A 119 -21.76 9.96 -14.68
N LYS A 120 -21.36 9.24 -13.62
CA LYS A 120 -22.25 8.82 -12.53
C LYS A 120 -22.60 10.00 -11.60
N PRO A 121 -23.72 9.93 -10.87
CA PRO A 121 -24.15 11.00 -9.97
C PRO A 121 -23.08 11.36 -8.93
N GLN A 122 -23.02 12.63 -8.52
CA GLN A 122 -22.03 13.14 -7.55
C GLN A 122 -21.98 12.30 -6.27
N ALA A 123 -23.13 11.96 -5.68
CA ALA A 123 -23.20 11.12 -4.48
C ALA A 123 -22.52 9.74 -4.65
N TRP A 124 -22.49 9.20 -5.87
CA TRP A 124 -21.75 7.97 -6.16
C TRP A 124 -20.24 8.22 -6.20
N GLN A 125 -19.80 9.34 -6.79
CA GLN A 125 -18.40 9.73 -6.85
C GLN A 125 -17.84 10.01 -5.46
N ASP A 126 -18.58 10.76 -4.62
CA ASP A 126 -18.19 11.05 -3.23
C ASP A 126 -18.02 9.76 -2.42
N LYS A 127 -18.95 8.81 -2.59
CA LYS A 127 -18.84 7.49 -1.96
C LYS A 127 -17.62 6.71 -2.47
N MET A 128 -17.32 6.77 -3.76
CA MET A 128 -16.12 6.13 -4.32
C MET A 128 -14.84 6.75 -3.77
N HIS A 129 -14.77 8.08 -3.66
CA HIS A 129 -13.64 8.76 -3.03
C HIS A 129 -13.45 8.31 -1.57
N SER A 130 -14.54 8.22 -0.80
CA SER A 130 -14.48 7.70 0.58
C SER A 130 -14.05 6.23 0.64
N ASP A 131 -14.60 5.37 -0.24
CA ASP A 131 -14.23 3.95 -0.32
C ASP A 131 -12.73 3.81 -0.67
N ILE A 132 -12.24 4.59 -1.63
CA ILE A 132 -10.83 4.62 -2.05
C ILE A 132 -9.93 5.07 -0.91
N ALA A 133 -10.28 6.16 -0.20
CA ALA A 133 -9.50 6.67 0.91
C ALA A 133 -9.36 5.63 2.04
N GLN A 134 -10.45 4.93 2.37
CA GLN A 134 -10.43 3.84 3.35
C GLN A 134 -9.54 2.68 2.88
N VAL A 135 -9.72 2.24 1.64
CA VAL A 135 -8.93 1.13 1.06
C VAL A 135 -7.45 1.50 0.98
N PHE A 136 -7.12 2.74 0.67
CA PHE A 136 -5.74 3.24 0.67
C PHE A 136 -5.13 3.18 2.07
N SER A 137 -5.83 3.71 3.08
CA SER A 137 -5.38 3.66 4.47
C SER A 137 -5.13 2.21 4.92
N ASP A 138 -6.06 1.32 4.61
CA ASP A 138 -5.94 -0.10 4.94
C ASP A 138 -4.81 -0.77 4.14
N ALA A 139 -4.63 -0.45 2.85
CA ALA A 139 -3.57 -1.00 2.02
C ALA A 139 -2.18 -0.65 2.56
N VAL A 140 -1.98 0.59 3.03
CA VAL A 140 -0.73 1.01 3.68
C VAL A 140 -0.48 0.18 4.94
N LEU A 141 -1.51 -0.06 5.76
CA LEU A 141 -1.39 -0.94 6.93
C LEU A 141 -1.11 -2.39 6.53
N PHE A 142 -1.75 -2.88 5.47
CA PHE A 142 -1.59 -4.25 5.00
C PHE A 142 -0.17 -4.52 4.52
N VAL A 143 0.48 -3.58 3.84
CA VAL A 143 1.86 -3.75 3.34
C VAL A 143 2.93 -3.38 4.38
N SER A 144 2.51 -2.99 5.59
CA SER A 144 3.42 -2.57 6.67
C SER A 144 3.95 -3.73 7.51
N PHE A 145 4.43 -4.79 6.88
CA PHE A 145 5.00 -5.99 7.52
C PHE A 145 6.50 -6.15 7.28
N GLY A 146 7.10 -7.12 7.95
CA GLY A 146 8.51 -7.47 7.80
C GLY A 146 9.49 -6.47 8.44
N ASN A 147 10.76 -6.62 8.09
CA ASN A 147 11.81 -5.69 8.51
C ASN A 147 11.63 -4.32 7.82
N PHE A 148 12.39 -3.33 8.29
CA PHE A 148 12.28 -1.94 7.80
C PHE A 148 12.43 -1.83 6.29
N ASP A 149 13.45 -2.45 5.71
CA ASP A 149 13.74 -2.37 4.27
C ASP A 149 12.60 -2.96 3.42
N ARG A 150 12.06 -4.12 3.83
CA ARG A 150 10.94 -4.76 3.13
C ARG A 150 9.68 -3.89 3.17
N ARG A 151 9.42 -3.25 4.31
CA ARG A 151 8.29 -2.34 4.48
C ARG A 151 8.39 -1.14 3.55
N VAL A 152 9.55 -0.47 3.53
CA VAL A 152 9.80 0.69 2.67
C VAL A 152 9.68 0.28 1.20
N ALA A 153 10.28 -0.83 0.80
CA ALA A 153 10.16 -1.35 -0.57
C ALA A 153 8.70 -1.65 -0.98
N ALA A 154 7.90 -2.22 -0.06
CA ALA A 154 6.49 -2.49 -0.32
C ALA A 154 5.66 -1.20 -0.45
N MET A 155 5.96 -0.17 0.35
CA MET A 155 5.30 1.14 0.23
C MET A 155 5.66 1.83 -1.10
N PHE A 156 6.91 1.74 -1.56
CA PHE A 156 7.28 2.25 -2.90
C PHE A 156 6.53 1.53 -4.03
N ALA A 157 6.48 0.19 -3.99
CA ALA A 157 5.72 -0.59 -4.98
C ALA A 157 4.22 -0.25 -4.99
N LEU A 158 3.67 0.08 -3.81
CA LEU A 158 2.29 0.56 -3.69
C LEU A 158 2.14 1.96 -4.30
N ALA A 159 3.07 2.88 -4.04
CA ALA A 159 3.06 4.25 -4.61
C ALA A 159 3.07 4.25 -6.14
N ASP A 160 3.88 3.38 -6.76
CA ASP A 160 3.93 3.23 -8.22
C ASP A 160 2.62 2.75 -8.85
N SER A 161 1.73 2.18 -8.04
CA SER A 161 0.45 1.65 -8.48
C SER A 161 -0.71 2.62 -8.28
N ILE A 162 -0.50 3.74 -7.60
CA ILE A 162 -1.54 4.72 -7.33
C ILE A 162 -1.62 5.71 -8.50
N LEU A 163 -2.75 5.70 -9.20
CA LEU A 163 -3.04 6.65 -10.26
C LEU A 163 -3.47 8.02 -9.74
N TRP A 164 -4.05 8.07 -8.54
CA TRP A 164 -4.50 9.31 -7.92
C TRP A 164 -3.30 10.07 -7.32
N VAL A 165 -2.92 11.15 -8.00
CA VAL A 165 -1.74 11.96 -7.71
C VAL A 165 -1.66 12.41 -6.25
N GLU A 166 -2.76 12.88 -5.67
CA GLU A 166 -2.81 13.37 -4.29
C GLU A 166 -2.53 12.24 -3.28
N LEU A 167 -3.15 11.07 -3.45
CA LEU A 167 -2.88 9.91 -2.59
C LEU A 167 -1.45 9.39 -2.76
N ARG A 168 -0.92 9.43 -3.99
CA ARG A 168 0.46 9.04 -4.26
C ARG A 168 1.45 9.99 -3.58
N ALA A 169 1.21 11.30 -3.64
CA ALA A 169 2.01 12.29 -2.93
C ALA A 169 1.97 12.06 -1.41
N LEU A 170 0.79 11.82 -0.84
CA LEU A 170 0.64 11.49 0.58
C LEU A 170 1.42 10.23 0.98
N LEU A 171 1.39 9.18 0.14
CA LEU A 171 2.18 7.97 0.41
C LEU A 171 3.68 8.26 0.38
N PHE A 172 4.17 9.04 -0.58
CA PHE A 172 5.57 9.44 -0.60
C PHE A 172 5.98 10.26 0.63
N VAL A 173 5.15 11.20 1.08
CA VAL A 173 5.40 11.92 2.35
C VAL A 173 5.41 10.96 3.54
N GLN A 174 4.55 9.94 3.54
CA GLN A 174 4.53 8.92 4.58
C GLN A 174 5.80 8.04 4.56
N ILE A 175 6.28 7.64 3.38
CA ILE A 175 7.56 6.93 3.22
C ILE A 175 8.71 7.78 3.77
N ALA A 176 8.74 9.07 3.40
CA ALA A 176 9.74 10.01 3.88
C ALA A 176 9.70 10.14 5.41
N THR A 177 8.52 10.24 5.99
CA THR A 177 8.32 10.29 7.45
C THR A 177 8.83 9.04 8.16
N VAL A 178 8.63 7.85 7.55
CA VAL A 178 9.13 6.58 8.08
C VAL A 178 10.66 6.53 8.05
N LEU A 179 11.28 7.01 6.97
CA LEU A 179 12.75 7.12 6.83
C LEU A 179 13.33 8.14 7.83
N TYR A 180 12.66 9.28 8.01
CA TYR A 180 13.04 10.28 9.01
C TYR A 180 13.03 9.68 10.42
N LYS A 181 11.94 9.05 10.83
CA LYS A 181 11.85 8.38 12.15
C LYS A 181 12.92 7.32 12.33
N ARG A 182 13.22 6.54 11.29
CA ARG A 182 14.32 5.57 11.33
C ARG A 182 15.66 6.24 11.56
N SER A 183 15.91 7.37 10.92
CA SER A 183 17.15 8.12 11.11
C SER A 183 17.31 8.63 12.54
N VAL A 184 16.22 9.10 13.17
CA VAL A 184 16.24 9.53 14.59
C VAL A 184 16.59 8.35 15.50
N GLN A 185 15.93 7.21 15.29
CA GLN A 185 16.18 6.00 16.08
C GLN A 185 17.62 5.48 15.93
N THR A 186 18.19 5.49 14.72
CA THR A 186 19.56 5.05 14.52
C THR A 186 20.57 6.06 15.05
N LEU A 187 20.26 7.36 14.99
CA LEU A 187 21.07 8.41 15.63
C LEU A 187 21.13 8.24 17.16
N GLU A 188 19.98 8.01 17.80
CA GLU A 188 19.89 7.72 19.24
C GLU A 188 20.68 6.47 19.64
N ALA A 189 20.68 5.45 18.77
CA ALA A 189 21.49 4.24 18.92
C ALA A 189 22.97 4.41 18.57
N GLN A 190 23.44 5.64 18.29
CA GLN A 190 24.80 5.96 17.87
C GLN A 190 25.24 5.31 16.55
N ASP A 191 24.29 4.82 15.76
CA ASP A 191 24.49 4.31 14.41
C ASP A 191 24.36 5.44 13.39
N PHE A 192 25.37 6.32 13.39
CA PHE A 192 25.41 7.52 12.55
C PHE A 192 25.36 7.18 11.06
N ARG A 193 25.96 6.06 10.64
CA ARG A 193 26.01 5.66 9.23
C ARG A 193 24.60 5.34 8.73
N ASN A 194 23.83 4.55 9.47
CA ASN A 194 22.46 4.25 9.08
C ASN A 194 21.53 5.45 9.24
N SER A 195 21.78 6.34 10.23
CA SER A 195 21.07 7.62 10.32
C SER A 195 21.24 8.46 9.05
N LEU A 196 22.48 8.68 8.61
CA LEU A 196 22.77 9.46 7.40
C LEU A 196 22.21 8.79 6.14
N ARG A 197 22.30 7.46 6.05
CA ARG A 197 21.71 6.70 4.95
C ARG A 197 20.20 6.91 4.86
N SER A 198 19.47 6.79 5.96
CA SER A 198 18.02 6.99 5.97
C SER A 198 17.62 8.43 5.62
N LEU A 199 18.39 9.43 6.06
CA LEU A 199 18.18 10.83 5.66
C LEU A 199 18.41 11.04 4.16
N HIS A 200 19.42 10.39 3.58
CA HIS A 200 19.67 10.45 2.15
C HIS A 200 18.56 9.78 1.33
N GLU A 201 18.14 8.57 1.72
CA GLU A 201 17.07 7.82 1.06
C GLU A 201 15.71 8.53 1.12
N MET A 202 15.50 9.40 2.11
CA MET A 202 14.29 10.23 2.25
C MET A 202 14.15 11.30 1.15
N ASN A 203 15.23 11.74 0.52
CA ASN A 203 15.14 12.82 -0.48
C ASN A 203 14.30 12.43 -1.70
N TYR A 204 14.49 11.22 -2.23
CA TYR A 204 13.74 10.74 -3.39
C TYR A 204 12.22 10.81 -3.22
N PRO A 205 11.60 10.23 -2.17
CA PRO A 205 10.16 10.34 -1.99
C PRO A 205 9.70 11.79 -1.76
N LEU A 206 10.47 12.64 -1.09
CA LEU A 206 10.11 14.04 -0.92
C LEU A 206 10.12 14.81 -2.26
N GLU A 207 11.11 14.58 -3.11
CA GLU A 207 11.18 15.18 -4.45
C GLU A 207 10.02 14.70 -5.34
N GLU A 208 9.71 13.42 -5.32
CA GLU A 208 8.58 12.87 -6.09
C GLU A 208 7.24 13.42 -5.58
N ALA A 209 7.04 13.51 -4.26
CA ALA A 209 5.85 14.12 -3.69
C ALA A 209 5.69 15.59 -4.10
N GLU A 210 6.78 16.37 -4.07
CA GLU A 210 6.81 17.79 -4.41
C GLU A 210 6.51 18.04 -5.90
N LYS A 211 7.05 17.20 -6.80
CA LYS A 211 6.82 17.30 -8.24
C LYS A 211 5.36 17.13 -8.62
N ILE A 212 4.65 16.26 -7.92
CA ILE A 212 3.30 15.84 -8.33
C ILE A 212 2.20 16.53 -7.52
N THR A 213 2.50 17.05 -6.33
CA THR A 213 1.45 17.62 -5.47
C THR A 213 1.00 19.03 -5.89
N SER A 214 -0.31 19.21 -5.95
CA SER A 214 -0.98 20.51 -6.07
C SER A 214 -1.36 21.09 -4.71
N SER A 215 -1.36 20.27 -3.65
CA SER A 215 -1.86 20.62 -2.31
C SER A 215 -0.85 21.43 -1.51
N ASP A 216 -1.26 22.59 -1.03
CA ASP A 216 -0.40 23.44 -0.20
C ASP A 216 -0.11 22.84 1.19
N ASP A 217 -1.05 22.09 1.75
CA ASP A 217 -0.85 21.35 3.01
C ASP A 217 0.31 20.33 2.87
N VAL A 218 0.26 19.50 1.82
CA VAL A 218 1.33 18.54 1.53
C VAL A 218 2.68 19.24 1.27
N ARG A 219 2.68 20.39 0.59
CA ARG A 219 3.91 21.20 0.41
C ARG A 219 4.43 21.76 1.73
N ALA A 220 3.55 22.13 2.66
CA ALA A 220 3.95 22.56 3.99
C ALA A 220 4.64 21.40 4.74
N ASP A 221 4.04 20.21 4.73
CA ASP A 221 4.63 19.01 5.35
C ASP A 221 6.00 18.65 4.76
N ILE A 222 6.14 18.71 3.42
CA ILE A 222 7.42 18.49 2.74
C ILE A 222 8.48 19.49 3.21
N ARG A 223 8.14 20.79 3.32
CA ARG A 223 9.07 21.83 3.77
C ARG A 223 9.51 21.63 5.22
N VAL A 224 8.59 21.22 6.09
CA VAL A 224 8.90 20.90 7.49
C VAL A 224 9.87 19.72 7.55
N LEU A 225 9.55 18.61 6.86
CA LEU A 225 10.42 17.42 6.84
C LEU A 225 11.82 17.71 6.28
N LYS A 226 11.92 18.50 5.20
CA LYS A 226 13.23 18.91 4.65
C LYS A 226 14.03 19.75 5.66
N THR A 227 13.37 20.64 6.39
CA THR A 227 14.00 21.48 7.41
C THR A 227 14.53 20.64 8.58
N ASP A 228 13.71 19.73 9.08
CA ASP A 228 14.06 18.81 10.16
C ASP A 228 15.21 17.88 9.77
N ALA A 229 15.24 17.43 8.50
CA ALA A 229 16.33 16.64 7.95
C ALA A 229 17.68 17.37 8.01
N ILE A 230 17.69 18.67 7.69
CA ILE A 230 18.91 19.49 7.71
C ILE A 230 19.45 19.63 9.14
N TYR A 231 18.57 19.90 10.11
CA TYR A 231 18.97 19.96 11.52
C TYR A 231 19.57 18.64 12.01
N GLN A 232 18.98 17.54 11.59
CA GLN A 232 19.47 16.21 11.97
C GLN A 232 20.78 15.83 11.27
N LEU A 233 20.95 16.18 9.99
CA LEU A 233 22.23 16.04 9.27
C LEU A 233 23.35 16.79 9.98
N ALA A 234 23.09 18.04 10.40
CA ALA A 234 24.07 18.83 11.15
C ALA A 234 24.42 18.19 12.50
N SER A 235 23.45 17.57 13.16
CA SER A 235 23.63 16.89 14.45
C SER A 235 24.44 15.59 14.30
N ALA A 236 24.05 14.73 13.36
CA ALA A 236 24.73 13.47 13.07
C ALA A 236 26.16 13.70 12.53
N GLY A 237 26.34 14.72 11.66
CA GLY A 237 27.65 15.10 11.15
C GLY A 237 28.61 15.54 12.25
N LYS A 238 28.17 16.41 13.17
CA LYS A 238 29.00 16.84 14.31
C LYS A 238 29.47 15.66 15.17
N MET A 239 28.62 14.67 15.40
CA MET A 239 28.97 13.48 16.19
C MET A 239 29.93 12.53 15.47
N LEU A 240 29.94 12.52 14.13
CA LEU A 240 30.86 11.72 13.32
C LEU A 240 32.28 12.32 13.30
N TYR A 241 32.39 13.65 13.26
CA TYR A 241 33.67 14.37 13.20
C TYR A 241 34.24 14.73 14.57
N TYR A 242 33.40 14.75 15.62
CA TYR A 242 33.80 14.93 17.01
C TYR A 242 33.13 13.87 17.88
N PRO A 243 33.59 12.60 17.84
CA PRO A 243 33.16 11.62 18.83
C PRO A 243 33.50 12.19 20.21
N SER A 244 32.50 12.21 21.10
CA SER A 244 32.59 12.83 22.42
C SER A 244 33.85 12.37 23.18
N PRO A 245 34.65 13.28 23.79
CA PRO A 245 35.80 12.94 24.62
C PRO A 245 35.42 12.22 25.93
N MET A 246 34.14 11.90 26.14
CA MET A 246 33.65 11.11 27.27
C MET A 246 33.95 9.61 27.13
N ALA A 247 34.33 9.11 25.94
CA ALA A 247 34.72 7.70 25.77
C ALA A 247 36.09 7.37 26.42
N ASP A 248 36.98 8.37 26.55
CA ASP A 248 38.32 8.15 27.12
C ASP A 248 38.35 8.23 28.66
N LYS A 249 37.28 8.73 29.30
CA LYS A 249 37.23 8.86 30.77
C LYS A 249 36.72 7.63 31.52
N VAL A 250 36.32 6.56 30.82
CA VAL A 250 35.90 5.31 31.47
C VAL A 250 37.08 4.34 31.67
N LEU A 251 38.23 4.57 31.03
CA LEU A 251 39.43 3.73 31.17
C LEU A 251 40.46 4.24 32.18
N GLU A 252 40.36 5.48 32.67
CA GLU A 252 41.27 6.02 33.69
C GLU A 252 40.79 5.82 35.15
N GLY A 253 39.67 5.11 35.35
CA GLY A 253 39.05 4.92 36.67
C GLY A 253 39.19 3.54 37.31
N SER A 254 39.77 2.53 36.63
CA SER A 254 39.89 1.17 37.19
C SER A 254 41.29 0.80 37.70
N GLU A 255 42.19 1.76 37.86
CA GLU A 255 43.46 1.57 38.56
C GLU A 255 43.59 2.53 39.75
N ARG A 256 42.76 2.36 40.78
CA ARG A 256 43.08 2.73 42.18
C ARG A 256 42.38 1.80 43.16
#